data_AF-A0A101I0R1-F1
#
_entry.id   AF-A0A101I0R1-F1
#
_cell.length_a   1.000
_cell.length_b   1.000
_cell.length_c   1.000
_cell.angle_alpha   90.00
_cell.angle_beta   90.00
_cell.angle_gamma   90.00
#
_symmetry.space_group_name_H-M   'P 1'
#
loop_
_entity.id
_entity.type
_entity.pdbx_description
1 polymer ?
#
loop_
_entity_poly.entity_id
_entity_poly.type
_entity_poly.pdbx_seq_one_letter_code
_entity_poly.pdbx_strand_id
1 'polypeptide(L)'
;MKIMFNKNIGLKYYFKTFSSIVKGKPFILYHKPTLLCNCKCEFCDFWKINDPNEIKLTKEKITWILKEGWNKGFSTYVLWGGEPLMVKDLGFYLKIAKNIGYKTSMCTSGLLLKQRYEEIKDNIDIIIISLESTGEKHNRTRRTPNLFEKIVEGVELFKKEKNVKIKIWSHINRINKDDFIDVLKFAKKYGIVVEFFPSNVYSDYNESIILDKNERYDVFNRIIFYKKIGYPVNNSIKALKIMRDQTPYICNKAKISVQIENDGTINPCERRFVKDMKSYGNILKDGFSKMDDKEVYLYNIKKLSHCTSCFFPCVGESVDNLFVSGFVRFLNFVVNKDS
;
A
#
# COMPACT_ATOMS: atom_id res chain seq x y z
N MET A 1 -17.89 0.56 -29.50
CA MET A 1 -18.57 1.39 -28.47
C MET A 1 -17.53 2.26 -27.79
N LYS A 2 -17.50 3.57 -28.09
CA LYS A 2 -16.49 4.51 -27.55
C LYS A 2 -16.68 4.65 -26.04
N ILE A 3 -15.72 4.19 -25.24
CA ILE A 3 -15.67 4.49 -23.80
C ILE A 3 -15.30 5.97 -23.68
N MET A 4 -16.32 6.84 -23.60
CA MET A 4 -16.14 8.21 -23.14
C MET A 4 -15.73 8.16 -21.67
N PHE A 5 -14.43 8.20 -21.40
CA PHE A 5 -13.94 8.57 -20.07
C PHE A 5 -14.55 9.93 -19.72
N ASN A 6 -15.45 9.93 -18.74
CA ASN A 6 -16.12 11.13 -18.28
C ASN A 6 -15.06 12.04 -17.64
N LYS A 7 -14.53 13.01 -18.39
CA LYS A 7 -13.47 13.95 -17.96
C LYS A 7 -13.78 14.62 -16.61
N ASN A 8 -15.06 14.72 -16.26
CA ASN A 8 -15.54 15.23 -14.99
C ASN A 8 -15.11 14.42 -13.76
N ILE A 9 -14.88 13.11 -13.88
CA ILE A 9 -14.50 12.25 -12.74
C ILE A 9 -13.05 12.51 -12.31
N GLY A 10 -12.14 12.67 -13.28
CA GLY A 10 -10.74 12.98 -12.99
C GLY A 10 -10.58 14.33 -12.27
N LEU A 11 -11.28 15.37 -12.73
CA LEU A 11 -11.24 16.69 -12.10
C LEU A 11 -11.82 16.67 -10.68
N LYS A 12 -12.91 15.93 -10.46
CA LYS A 12 -13.50 15.72 -9.12
C LYS A 12 -12.51 15.05 -8.15
N TYR A 13 -11.78 14.03 -8.60
CA TYR A 13 -10.72 13.39 -7.80
C TYR A 13 -9.68 14.42 -7.34
N TYR A 14 -9.07 15.16 -8.28
CA TYR A 14 -8.00 16.11 -7.94
C TYR A 14 -8.49 17.23 -7.02
N PHE A 15 -9.65 17.82 -7.30
CA PHE A 15 -10.23 18.86 -6.45
C PHE A 15 -10.49 18.35 -5.03
N LYS A 16 -11.03 17.14 -4.91
CA LYS A 16 -11.33 16.53 -3.62
C LYS A 16 -10.07 16.21 -2.82
N THR A 17 -9.07 15.60 -3.46
CA THR A 17 -7.76 15.35 -2.85
C THR A 17 -7.12 16.66 -2.37
N PHE A 18 -7.11 17.70 -3.21
CA PHE A 18 -6.56 19.00 -2.86
C PHE A 18 -7.30 19.65 -1.68
N SER A 19 -8.64 19.67 -1.71
CA SER A 19 -9.46 20.18 -0.60
C SER A 19 -9.17 19.44 0.71
N SER A 20 -9.01 18.11 0.68
CA SER A 20 -8.72 17.34 1.89
C SER A 20 -7.31 17.64 2.42
N ILE A 21 -6.31 17.77 1.54
CA ILE A 21 -4.94 18.16 1.93
C ILE A 21 -4.94 19.55 2.60
N VAL A 22 -5.58 20.55 1.98
CA VAL A 22 -5.67 21.92 2.53
C VAL A 22 -6.36 21.94 3.89
N LYS A 23 -7.41 21.14 4.07
CA LYS A 23 -8.14 21.02 5.34
C LYS A 23 -7.43 20.10 6.36
N GLY A 24 -6.29 19.51 6.01
CA GLY A 24 -5.59 18.54 6.84
C GLY A 24 -6.45 17.33 7.21
N LYS A 25 -7.34 16.89 6.31
CA LYS A 25 -8.22 15.74 6.48
C LYS A 25 -7.72 14.53 5.67
N PRO A 26 -7.93 13.29 6.18
CA PRO A 26 -7.63 12.08 5.44
C PRO A 26 -8.32 12.02 4.07
N PHE A 27 -7.59 11.57 3.06
CA PHE A 27 -8.12 11.42 1.70
C PHE A 27 -7.89 10.02 1.11
N ILE A 28 -7.12 9.18 1.81
CA ILE A 28 -6.88 7.78 1.45
C ILE A 28 -7.64 6.88 2.42
N LEU A 29 -8.52 6.04 1.88
CA LEU A 29 -9.20 4.98 2.60
C LEU A 29 -8.50 3.65 2.33
N TYR A 30 -7.75 3.16 3.31
CA TYR A 30 -7.28 1.79 3.32
C TYR A 30 -8.41 0.88 3.80
N HIS A 31 -8.60 -0.25 3.14
CA HIS A 31 -9.56 -1.26 3.55
C HIS A 31 -8.87 -2.62 3.51
N LYS A 32 -8.98 -3.30 4.64
CA LYS A 32 -8.54 -4.66 4.87
C LYS A 32 -9.76 -5.60 4.82
N PRO A 33 -10.21 -6.03 3.63
CA PRO A 33 -11.44 -6.81 3.49
C PRO A 33 -11.28 -8.26 3.99
N THR A 34 -10.05 -8.74 4.17
CA THR A 34 -9.75 -10.08 4.68
C THR A 34 -8.38 -10.13 5.36
N LEU A 35 -8.24 -10.99 6.36
CA LEU A 35 -6.98 -11.39 7.00
C LEU A 35 -6.41 -12.65 6.35
N LEU A 36 -7.21 -13.41 5.59
CA LEU A 36 -6.79 -14.64 4.94
C LEU A 36 -5.74 -14.35 3.86
N CYS A 37 -4.71 -15.19 3.79
CA CYS A 37 -3.65 -15.10 2.80
C CYS A 37 -3.29 -16.51 2.30
N ASN A 38 -3.10 -16.64 0.99
CA ASN A 38 -2.71 -17.88 0.32
C ASN A 38 -1.18 -18.04 0.20
N CYS A 39 -0.39 -17.06 0.64
CA CYS A 39 1.06 -17.17 0.79
C CYS A 39 1.44 -17.41 2.25
N LYS A 40 2.53 -18.14 2.52
CA LYS A 40 3.00 -18.47 3.88
C LYS A 40 4.38 -17.89 4.17
N CYS A 41 4.50 -16.58 3.99
CA CYS A 41 5.79 -15.88 3.88
C CYS A 41 6.64 -15.95 5.15
N GLU A 42 7.96 -16.10 5.01
CA GLU A 42 8.88 -16.19 6.17
C GLU A 42 8.97 -14.91 6.99
N PHE A 43 8.59 -13.77 6.41
CA PHE A 43 8.71 -12.45 7.04
C PHE A 43 7.37 -11.84 7.46
N CYS A 44 6.24 -12.52 7.23
CA CYS A 44 4.91 -12.06 7.55
C CYS A 44 4.07 -13.18 8.19
N ASP A 45 3.42 -12.90 9.31
CA ASP A 45 2.65 -13.86 10.11
C ASP A 45 1.15 -13.91 9.78
N PHE A 46 0.66 -13.05 8.87
CA PHE A 46 -0.78 -12.93 8.55
C PHE A 46 -1.43 -14.28 8.19
N TRP A 47 -0.70 -15.16 7.51
CA TRP A 47 -1.22 -16.47 7.09
C TRP A 47 -1.51 -17.43 8.25
N LYS A 48 -0.98 -17.15 9.46
CA LYS A 48 -1.33 -17.89 10.68
C LYS A 48 -2.70 -17.48 11.22
N ILE A 49 -3.22 -16.32 10.79
CA ILE A 49 -4.57 -15.88 11.15
C ILE A 49 -5.56 -16.70 10.34
N ASN A 50 -6.22 -17.63 11.01
CA ASN A 50 -7.30 -18.43 10.44
C ASN A 50 -8.55 -18.24 11.30
N ASP A 51 -9.33 -17.20 10.98
CA ASP A 51 -10.61 -16.96 11.63
C ASP A 51 -11.74 -17.43 10.70
N PRO A 52 -12.38 -18.58 10.98
CA PRO A 52 -13.51 -19.06 10.19
C PRO A 52 -14.73 -18.13 10.28
N ASN A 53 -14.78 -17.25 11.28
CA ASN A 53 -15.86 -16.29 11.53
C ASN A 53 -15.52 -14.88 11.02
N GLU A 54 -14.51 -14.75 10.15
CA GLU A 54 -14.17 -13.46 9.56
C GLU A 54 -15.40 -12.79 8.94
N ILE A 55 -15.63 -11.53 9.33
CA ILE A 55 -16.76 -10.73 8.85
C ILE A 55 -16.61 -10.51 7.34
N LYS A 56 -17.58 -11.04 6.59
CA LYS A 56 -17.69 -10.81 5.15
C LYS A 56 -18.68 -9.68 4.90
N LEU A 57 -18.15 -8.54 4.47
CA LEU A 57 -18.96 -7.38 4.13
C LEU A 57 -19.82 -7.66 2.89
N THR A 58 -21.13 -7.49 3.02
CA THR A 58 -22.06 -7.62 1.90
C THR A 58 -21.85 -6.51 0.87
N LYS A 59 -22.34 -6.74 -0.36
CA LYS A 59 -22.27 -5.75 -1.45
C LYS A 59 -22.95 -4.44 -1.09
N GLU A 60 -24.07 -4.51 -0.38
CA GLU A 60 -24.83 -3.35 0.09
C GLU A 60 -24.00 -2.54 1.08
N LYS A 61 -23.34 -3.20 2.04
CA LYS A 61 -22.49 -2.52 3.02
C LYS A 61 -21.28 -1.88 2.38
N ILE A 62 -20.60 -2.58 1.48
CA ILE A 62 -19.47 -1.98 0.74
C ILE A 62 -19.90 -0.77 -0.07
N THR A 63 -21.04 -0.85 -0.74
CA THR A 63 -21.58 0.27 -1.51
C THR A 63 -21.85 1.46 -0.61
N TRP A 64 -22.45 1.24 0.56
CA TRP A 64 -22.70 2.28 1.54
C TRP A 64 -21.39 2.87 2.09
N ILE A 65 -20.43 2.03 2.52
CA ILE A 65 -19.11 2.47 3.03
C ILE A 65 -18.40 3.37 2.01
N LEU A 66 -18.35 2.97 0.73
CA LEU A 66 -17.66 3.73 -0.29
C LEU A 66 -18.35 5.06 -0.61
N LYS A 67 -19.70 5.09 -0.62
CA LYS A 67 -20.47 6.33 -0.79
C LYS A 67 -20.27 7.30 0.38
N GLU A 68 -20.42 6.82 1.61
CA GLU A 68 -20.19 7.61 2.81
C GLU A 68 -18.76 8.13 2.89
N GLY A 69 -17.79 7.27 2.56
CA GLY A 69 -16.39 7.66 2.55
C GLY A 69 -16.10 8.73 1.52
N TRP A 70 -16.76 8.66 0.37
CA TRP A 70 -16.62 9.69 -0.66
C TRP A 70 -17.17 10.99 -0.10
N ASN A 71 -18.38 11.00 0.46
CA ASN A 71 -18.97 12.20 1.06
C ASN A 71 -18.08 12.79 2.17
N LYS A 72 -17.33 11.94 2.90
CA LYS A 72 -16.40 12.36 3.95
C LYS A 72 -15.13 13.06 3.46
N GLY A 73 -14.75 12.88 2.19
CA GLY A 73 -13.54 13.48 1.61
C GLY A 73 -12.48 12.47 1.14
N PHE A 74 -12.73 11.17 1.30
CA PHE A 74 -11.84 10.17 0.71
C PHE A 74 -11.95 10.20 -0.81
N SER A 75 -10.80 10.07 -1.46
CA SER A 75 -10.63 10.14 -2.92
C SER A 75 -9.80 8.99 -3.47
N THR A 76 -9.02 8.32 -2.61
CA THR A 76 -8.24 7.13 -2.97
C THR A 76 -8.71 5.94 -2.13
N TYR A 77 -8.94 4.81 -2.77
CA TYR A 77 -9.35 3.56 -2.14
C TYR A 77 -8.25 2.51 -2.31
N VAL A 78 -7.72 2.00 -1.22
CA VAL A 78 -6.57 1.07 -1.19
C VAL A 78 -6.98 -0.23 -0.54
N LEU A 79 -6.94 -1.32 -1.29
CA LEU A 79 -7.19 -2.68 -0.81
C LEU A 79 -5.87 -3.35 -0.39
N TRP A 80 -5.82 -3.87 0.83
CA TRP A 80 -4.64 -4.57 1.34
C TRP A 80 -5.06 -5.55 2.46
N GLY A 81 -4.12 -6.17 3.17
CA GLY A 81 -4.43 -7.04 4.31
C GLY A 81 -3.67 -8.34 4.30
N GLY A 82 -4.42 -9.45 4.40
CA GLY A 82 -3.96 -10.75 3.91
C GLY A 82 -3.75 -10.69 2.39
N GLU A 83 -4.59 -11.36 1.62
CA GLU A 83 -4.58 -11.28 0.15
C GLU A 83 -5.93 -10.79 -0.40
N PRO A 84 -6.02 -9.53 -0.87
CA PRO A 84 -7.25 -9.01 -1.46
C PRO A 84 -7.79 -9.85 -2.62
N LEU A 85 -6.92 -10.47 -3.43
CA LEU A 85 -7.35 -11.35 -4.52
C LEU A 85 -8.02 -12.65 -4.05
N MET A 86 -8.06 -12.95 -2.75
CA MET A 86 -8.90 -14.03 -2.20
C MET A 86 -10.35 -13.60 -1.96
N VAL A 87 -10.64 -12.29 -1.96
CA VAL A 87 -12.00 -11.80 -1.76
C VAL A 87 -12.84 -12.10 -3.00
N LYS A 88 -13.88 -12.91 -2.82
CA LYS A 88 -14.79 -13.32 -3.91
C LYS A 88 -15.38 -12.12 -4.65
N ASP A 89 -15.85 -11.12 -3.92
CA ASP A 89 -16.52 -9.95 -4.48
C ASP A 89 -15.58 -8.77 -4.78
N LEU A 90 -14.26 -8.97 -4.84
CA LEU A 90 -13.28 -7.90 -5.06
C LEU A 90 -13.59 -7.05 -6.31
N GLY A 91 -13.94 -7.69 -7.43
CA GLY A 91 -14.30 -6.98 -8.68
C GLY A 91 -15.49 -6.03 -8.48
N PHE A 92 -16.48 -6.40 -7.65
CA PHE A 92 -17.58 -5.53 -7.29
C PHE A 92 -17.10 -4.32 -6.48
N TYR A 93 -16.19 -4.51 -5.53
CA TYR A 93 -15.68 -3.45 -4.66
C TYR A 93 -14.98 -2.38 -5.50
N LEU A 94 -14.09 -2.83 -6.40
CA LEU A 94 -13.36 -1.98 -7.33
C LEU A 94 -14.32 -1.24 -8.27
N LYS A 95 -15.30 -1.93 -8.85
CA LYS A 95 -16.29 -1.33 -9.76
C LYS A 95 -17.09 -0.21 -9.10
N ILE A 96 -17.59 -0.45 -7.88
CA ILE A 96 -18.34 0.58 -7.13
C ILE A 96 -17.43 1.76 -6.79
N ALA A 97 -16.21 1.52 -6.30
CA ALA A 97 -15.26 2.59 -5.99
C ALA A 97 -14.95 3.45 -7.24
N LYS A 98 -14.71 2.80 -8.38
CA LYS A 98 -14.43 3.48 -9.66
C LYS A 98 -15.62 4.33 -10.11
N ASN A 99 -16.84 3.79 -10.05
CA ASN A 99 -18.06 4.50 -10.43
C ASN A 99 -18.35 5.73 -9.56
N ILE A 100 -18.01 5.68 -8.27
CA ILE A 100 -18.13 6.82 -7.36
C ILE A 100 -17.09 7.91 -7.66
N GLY A 101 -15.92 7.52 -8.18
CA GLY A 101 -14.85 8.43 -8.58
C GLY A 101 -13.55 8.26 -7.79
N TYR A 102 -13.41 7.17 -7.03
CA TYR A 102 -12.15 6.87 -6.36
C TYR A 102 -11.03 6.53 -7.35
N LYS A 103 -9.81 6.93 -7.00
CA LYS A 103 -8.60 6.28 -7.50
C LYS A 103 -8.43 4.95 -6.76
N THR A 104 -8.42 3.82 -7.47
CA THR A 104 -8.37 2.50 -6.85
C THR A 104 -6.98 1.90 -6.88
N SER A 105 -6.55 1.27 -5.80
CA SER A 105 -5.27 0.58 -5.73
C SER A 105 -5.33 -0.65 -4.86
N MET A 106 -4.41 -1.58 -5.08
CA MET A 106 -4.36 -2.83 -4.34
C MET A 106 -2.93 -3.30 -4.13
N CYS A 107 -2.64 -3.77 -2.91
CA CYS A 107 -1.44 -4.55 -2.62
C CYS A 107 -1.75 -6.04 -2.75
N THR A 108 -0.93 -6.78 -3.49
CA THR A 108 -1.15 -8.22 -3.74
C THR A 108 0.17 -8.98 -3.81
N SER A 109 0.15 -10.26 -3.42
CA SER A 109 1.21 -11.22 -3.69
C SER A 109 1.39 -11.50 -5.19
N GLY A 110 0.36 -11.23 -6.00
CA GLY A 110 0.37 -11.51 -7.43
C GLY A 110 -0.02 -12.94 -7.81
N LEU A 111 -0.18 -13.86 -6.84
CA LEU A 111 -0.46 -15.28 -7.10
C LEU A 111 -1.70 -15.51 -8.00
N LEU A 112 -2.77 -14.76 -7.73
CA LEU A 112 -4.04 -14.88 -8.44
C LEU A 112 -4.23 -13.78 -9.51
N LEU A 113 -3.19 -13.00 -9.81
CA LEU A 113 -3.32 -11.76 -10.56
C LEU A 113 -3.83 -11.99 -11.98
N LYS A 114 -3.26 -12.97 -12.69
CA LYS A 114 -3.75 -13.38 -14.02
C LYS A 114 -5.15 -13.98 -13.95
N GLN A 115 -5.42 -14.84 -12.97
CA GLN A 115 -6.71 -15.52 -12.86
C GLN A 115 -7.87 -14.53 -12.66
N ARG A 116 -7.64 -13.45 -11.90
CA ARG A 116 -8.65 -12.43 -11.58
C ARG A 116 -8.63 -11.25 -12.57
N TYR A 117 -7.87 -11.32 -13.65
CA TYR A 117 -7.62 -10.19 -14.56
C TYR A 117 -8.91 -9.56 -15.11
N GLU A 118 -9.82 -10.37 -15.67
CA GLU A 118 -11.07 -9.88 -16.26
C GLU A 118 -11.96 -9.14 -15.26
N GLU A 119 -11.91 -9.51 -13.99
CA GLU A 119 -12.73 -8.88 -12.95
C GLU A 119 -12.19 -7.50 -12.52
N ILE A 120 -10.89 -7.26 -12.67
CA ILE A 120 -10.22 -6.11 -12.05
C ILE A 120 -9.69 -5.08 -13.05
N LYS A 121 -9.35 -5.48 -14.30
CA LYS A 121 -8.63 -4.63 -15.28
C LYS A 121 -9.25 -3.27 -15.55
N ASP A 122 -10.57 -3.20 -15.62
CA ASP A 122 -11.28 -1.95 -15.94
C ASP A 122 -11.46 -1.02 -14.72
N ASN A 123 -11.27 -1.56 -13.51
CA ASN A 123 -11.66 -0.91 -12.26
C ASN A 123 -10.50 -0.68 -11.29
N ILE A 124 -9.28 -1.10 -11.64
CA ILE A 124 -8.05 -0.86 -10.87
C ILE A 124 -7.22 0.25 -11.52
N ASP A 125 -6.66 1.17 -10.74
CA ASP A 125 -5.72 2.17 -11.27
C ASP A 125 -4.25 1.82 -10.98
N ILE A 126 -3.98 1.22 -9.82
CA ILE A 126 -2.61 0.90 -9.37
C ILE A 126 -2.57 -0.49 -8.73
N ILE A 127 -1.70 -1.35 -9.25
CA ILE A 127 -1.37 -2.65 -8.66
C ILE A 127 0.01 -2.55 -8.02
N ILE A 128 0.09 -2.90 -6.74
CA ILE A 128 1.32 -2.94 -5.97
C ILE A 128 1.63 -4.42 -5.70
N ILE A 129 2.64 -4.95 -6.37
CA ILE A 129 3.05 -6.35 -6.26
C ILE A 129 4.14 -6.48 -5.21
N SER A 130 3.99 -7.41 -4.27
CA SER A 130 5.06 -7.73 -3.33
C SER A 130 6.07 -8.68 -3.98
N LEU A 131 7.29 -8.20 -4.25
CA LEU A 131 8.35 -8.98 -4.90
C LEU A 131 9.66 -8.80 -4.13
N GLU A 132 10.18 -9.90 -3.59
CA GLU A 132 11.31 -9.88 -2.65
C GLU A 132 12.63 -10.34 -3.26
N SER A 133 12.54 -11.12 -4.32
CA SER A 133 13.62 -11.71 -5.10
C SER A 133 12.98 -12.22 -6.41
N THR A 134 13.72 -12.93 -7.26
CA THR A 134 13.19 -13.49 -8.52
C THR A 134 13.30 -15.01 -8.56
N GLY A 135 12.46 -15.64 -9.39
CA GLY A 135 12.47 -17.09 -9.61
C GLY A 135 12.19 -17.90 -8.35
N GLU A 136 12.83 -19.06 -8.26
CA GLU A 136 12.62 -20.02 -7.17
C GLU A 136 12.96 -19.46 -5.78
N LYS A 137 13.90 -18.52 -5.69
CA LYS A 137 14.21 -17.88 -4.40
C LYS A 137 13.00 -17.11 -3.85
N HIS A 138 12.24 -16.45 -4.72
CA HIS A 138 11.02 -15.75 -4.32
C HIS A 138 9.94 -16.71 -3.84
N ASN A 139 9.77 -17.81 -4.57
CA ASN A 139 8.84 -18.88 -4.24
C ASN A 139 9.12 -19.44 -2.84
N ARG A 140 10.40 -19.66 -2.50
CA ARG A 140 10.85 -20.14 -1.19
C ARG A 140 10.59 -19.12 -0.08
N THR A 141 11.01 -17.86 -0.24
CA THR A 141 10.79 -16.81 0.77
C THR A 141 9.30 -16.59 1.09
N ARG A 142 8.42 -16.82 0.11
CA ARG A 142 6.96 -16.74 0.30
C ARG A 142 6.29 -18.09 0.56
N ARG A 143 7.06 -19.17 0.62
CA ARG A 143 6.64 -20.58 0.77
C ARG A 143 5.45 -20.93 -0.12
N THR A 144 5.54 -20.50 -1.37
CA THR A 144 4.46 -20.60 -2.36
C THR A 144 5.07 -21.02 -3.69
N PRO A 145 4.89 -22.29 -4.11
CA PRO A 145 5.44 -22.78 -5.36
C PRO A 145 4.91 -22.01 -6.58
N ASN A 146 5.76 -21.81 -7.58
CA ASN A 146 5.46 -21.14 -8.85
C ASN A 146 4.95 -19.69 -8.73
N LEU A 147 5.13 -19.03 -7.57
CA LEU A 147 4.61 -17.69 -7.33
C LEU A 147 5.21 -16.65 -8.28
N PHE A 148 6.53 -16.67 -8.47
CA PHE A 148 7.21 -15.72 -9.34
C PHE A 148 6.72 -15.82 -10.78
N GLU A 149 6.53 -17.04 -11.27
CA GLU A 149 5.99 -17.31 -12.61
C GLU A 149 4.58 -16.73 -12.74
N LYS A 150 3.73 -16.89 -11.72
CA LYS A 150 2.38 -16.28 -11.69
C LYS A 150 2.41 -14.76 -11.63
N ILE A 151 3.36 -14.18 -10.91
CA ILE A 151 3.60 -12.72 -10.92
C ILE A 151 3.95 -12.26 -12.33
N VAL A 152 4.89 -12.94 -13.02
CA VAL A 152 5.30 -12.61 -14.39
C VAL A 152 4.10 -12.65 -15.33
N GLU A 153 3.34 -13.75 -15.31
CA GLU A 153 2.14 -13.91 -16.14
C GLU A 153 1.12 -12.77 -15.91
N GLY A 154 0.91 -12.37 -14.65
CA GLY A 154 0.03 -11.26 -14.30
C GLY A 154 0.57 -9.91 -14.75
N VAL A 155 1.86 -9.63 -14.53
CA VAL A 155 2.52 -8.39 -14.96
C VAL A 155 2.42 -8.23 -16.47
N GLU A 156 2.73 -9.26 -17.24
CA GLU A 156 2.68 -9.23 -18.71
C GLU A 156 1.27 -8.93 -19.23
N LEU A 157 0.24 -9.43 -18.54
CA LEU A 157 -1.13 -9.17 -18.89
C LEU A 157 -1.55 -7.73 -18.57
N PHE A 158 -1.25 -7.23 -17.37
CA PHE A 158 -1.59 -5.86 -16.96
C PHE A 158 -0.76 -4.78 -17.64
N LYS A 159 0.44 -5.08 -18.13
CA LYS A 159 1.24 -4.14 -18.93
C LYS A 159 0.59 -3.78 -20.26
N LYS A 160 -0.38 -4.57 -20.75
CA LYS A 160 -1.19 -4.25 -21.93
C LYS A 160 -2.24 -3.16 -21.64
N GLU A 161 -2.55 -2.92 -20.36
CA GLU A 161 -3.55 -1.94 -19.95
C GLU A 161 -2.94 -0.54 -19.85
N LYS A 162 -3.36 0.37 -20.72
CA LYS A 162 -2.85 1.76 -20.75
C LYS A 162 -3.14 2.56 -19.48
N ASN A 163 -4.19 2.20 -18.74
CA ASN A 163 -4.68 2.96 -17.59
C ASN A 163 -4.29 2.36 -16.23
N VAL A 164 -3.60 1.22 -16.22
CA VAL A 164 -3.19 0.54 -14.99
C VAL A 164 -1.69 0.75 -14.78
N LYS A 165 -1.33 1.26 -13.60
CA LYS A 165 0.08 1.37 -13.19
C LYS A 165 0.46 0.18 -12.31
N ILE A 166 1.64 -0.37 -12.54
CA ILE A 166 2.22 -1.41 -11.68
C ILE A 166 3.37 -0.81 -10.90
N LYS A 167 3.45 -1.15 -9.61
CA LYS A 167 4.58 -0.88 -8.72
C LYS A 167 5.00 -2.17 -8.04
N ILE A 168 6.24 -2.21 -7.61
CA ILE A 168 6.74 -3.28 -6.74
C ILE A 168 7.01 -2.72 -5.35
N TRP A 169 6.58 -3.44 -4.33
CA TRP A 169 7.02 -3.26 -2.95
C TRP A 169 7.93 -4.43 -2.57
N SER A 170 9.08 -4.11 -1.98
CA SER A 170 10.04 -5.10 -1.51
C SER A 170 10.48 -4.82 -0.08
N HIS A 171 10.24 -5.81 0.77
CA HIS A 171 10.59 -5.90 2.17
C HIS A 171 12.01 -6.48 2.32
N ILE A 172 12.99 -5.61 2.55
CA ILE A 172 14.39 -6.00 2.69
C ILE A 172 14.65 -6.57 4.09
N ASN A 173 15.23 -7.76 4.11
CA ASN A 173 15.58 -8.55 5.29
C ASN A 173 16.82 -9.42 5.01
N ARG A 174 17.31 -10.18 5.99
CA ARG A 174 18.53 -10.98 5.84
C ARG A 174 18.46 -12.03 4.73
N ILE A 175 17.27 -12.53 4.40
CA ILE A 175 17.08 -13.55 3.35
C ILE A 175 17.34 -12.95 1.96
N ASN A 176 16.91 -11.72 1.73
CA ASN A 176 16.85 -11.11 0.40
C ASN A 176 17.68 -9.83 0.21
N LYS A 177 18.46 -9.41 1.21
CA LYS A 177 19.28 -8.18 1.16
C LYS A 177 20.24 -8.12 -0.02
N ASP A 178 20.59 -9.26 -0.62
CA ASP A 178 21.46 -9.31 -1.80
C ASP A 178 20.69 -9.47 -3.13
N ASP A 179 19.38 -9.76 -3.08
CA ASP A 179 18.55 -10.01 -4.27
C ASP A 179 17.86 -8.76 -4.81
N PHE A 180 17.90 -7.64 -4.08
CA PHE A 180 17.22 -6.40 -4.49
C PHE A 180 17.66 -5.94 -5.89
N ILE A 181 18.89 -6.29 -6.32
CA ILE A 181 19.42 -5.99 -7.65
C ILE A 181 18.64 -6.75 -8.74
N ASP A 182 18.27 -8.00 -8.49
CA ASP A 182 17.50 -8.79 -9.46
C ASP A 182 16.05 -8.33 -9.52
N VAL A 183 15.47 -7.91 -8.39
CA VAL A 183 14.19 -7.19 -8.36
C VAL A 183 14.27 -5.90 -9.19
N LEU A 184 15.37 -5.14 -9.08
CA LEU A 184 15.60 -3.93 -9.87
C LEU A 184 15.76 -4.21 -11.37
N LYS A 185 16.48 -5.27 -11.76
CA LYS A 185 16.62 -5.71 -13.16
C LYS A 185 15.26 -6.13 -13.72
N PHE A 186 14.49 -6.90 -12.97
CA PHE A 186 13.11 -7.28 -13.33
C PHE A 186 12.24 -6.04 -13.54
N ALA A 187 12.26 -5.11 -12.59
CA ALA A 187 11.50 -3.88 -12.66
C ALA A 187 11.90 -3.03 -13.87
N LYS A 188 13.20 -2.91 -14.16
CA LYS A 188 13.71 -2.20 -15.35
C LYS A 188 13.23 -2.86 -16.65
N LYS A 189 13.29 -4.20 -16.75
CA LYS A 189 12.80 -4.96 -17.92
C LYS A 189 11.34 -4.63 -18.26
N TYR A 190 10.48 -4.50 -17.24
CA TYR A 190 9.05 -4.24 -17.44
C TYR A 190 8.65 -2.75 -17.33
N GLY A 191 9.62 -1.84 -17.16
CA GLY A 191 9.34 -0.41 -16.94
C GLY A 191 8.47 -0.17 -15.70
N ILE A 192 8.78 -0.85 -14.59
CA ILE A 192 8.10 -0.78 -13.30
C ILE A 192 9.02 -0.11 -12.30
N VAL A 193 8.44 0.65 -11.36
CA VAL A 193 9.19 1.25 -10.26
C VAL A 193 9.10 0.42 -8.99
N VAL A 194 10.16 0.45 -8.18
CA VAL A 194 10.30 -0.34 -6.95
C VAL A 194 10.38 0.58 -5.73
N GLU A 195 9.61 0.28 -4.69
CA GLU A 195 9.74 0.88 -3.37
C GLU A 195 10.31 -0.16 -2.40
N PHE A 196 11.50 0.12 -1.87
CA PHE A 196 12.20 -0.69 -0.88
C PHE A 196 11.98 -0.16 0.53
N PHE A 197 11.91 -1.06 1.49
CA PHE A 197 11.79 -0.74 2.91
C PHE A 197 12.18 -1.96 3.76
N PRO A 198 12.72 -1.78 4.98
CA PRO A 198 13.10 -2.90 5.82
C PRO A 198 11.86 -3.65 6.30
N SER A 199 11.97 -4.97 6.48
CA SER A 199 10.92 -5.76 7.12
C SER A 199 10.63 -5.24 8.53
N ASN A 200 9.35 -5.16 8.87
CA ASN A 200 8.93 -4.91 10.26
C ASN A 200 9.15 -6.16 11.11
N VAL A 201 9.26 -5.95 12.41
CA VAL A 201 9.33 -7.02 13.40
C VAL A 201 7.93 -7.52 13.72
N TYR A 202 7.73 -8.84 13.60
CA TYR A 202 6.59 -9.57 14.12
C TYR A 202 7.10 -10.45 15.25
N SER A 203 6.70 -10.12 16.48
CA SER A 203 7.13 -10.84 17.68
C SER A 203 6.80 -12.34 17.56
N ASP A 204 7.74 -13.16 18.00
CA ASP A 204 7.70 -14.62 17.98
C ASP A 204 7.59 -15.22 16.57
N TYR A 205 8.11 -14.52 15.56
CA TYR A 205 7.99 -14.97 14.17
C TYR A 205 9.22 -14.73 13.30
N ASN A 206 9.63 -13.47 13.11
CA ASN A 206 10.60 -13.13 12.07
C ASN A 206 11.87 -12.43 12.57
N GLU A 207 12.11 -12.39 13.89
CA GLU A 207 13.24 -11.68 14.50
C GLU A 207 14.60 -12.12 13.95
N SER A 208 14.73 -13.42 13.64
CA SER A 208 15.98 -14.00 13.11
C SER A 208 16.38 -13.42 11.74
N ILE A 209 15.43 -12.89 10.97
CA ILE A 209 15.67 -12.38 9.62
C ILE A 209 15.70 -10.86 9.55
N ILE A 210 15.44 -10.15 10.66
CA ILE A 210 15.49 -8.68 10.69
C ILE A 210 16.93 -8.20 10.54
N LEU A 211 17.16 -7.21 9.68
CA LEU A 211 18.50 -6.62 9.48
C LEU A 211 19.01 -5.99 10.77
N ASP A 212 20.28 -6.20 11.09
CA ASP A 212 20.96 -5.35 12.06
C ASP A 212 21.29 -3.95 11.48
N LYS A 213 21.92 -3.11 12.29
CA LYS A 213 22.30 -1.75 11.91
C LYS A 213 23.27 -1.72 10.72
N ASN A 214 24.27 -2.59 10.70
CA ASN A 214 25.32 -2.60 9.67
C ASN A 214 24.77 -3.16 8.35
N GLU A 215 24.04 -4.27 8.42
CA GLU A 215 23.39 -4.88 7.25
C GLU A 215 22.42 -3.91 6.58
N ARG A 216 21.60 -3.22 7.39
CA ARG A 216 20.68 -2.19 6.89
C ARG A 216 21.40 -1.00 6.29
N TYR A 217 22.49 -0.54 6.94
CA TYR A 217 23.28 0.55 6.42
C TYR A 217 23.87 0.22 5.04
N ASP A 218 24.46 -0.97 4.89
CA ASP A 218 25.03 -1.47 3.64
C ASP A 218 23.98 -1.55 2.52
N VAL A 219 22.90 -2.31 2.74
CA VAL A 219 21.92 -2.56 1.68
C VAL A 219 21.22 -1.28 1.22
N PHE A 220 20.86 -0.38 2.13
CA PHE A 220 20.23 0.89 1.75
C PHE A 220 21.22 1.85 1.08
N ASN A 221 22.51 1.81 1.41
CA ASN A 221 23.54 2.53 0.65
C ASN A 221 23.63 2.02 -0.78
N ARG A 222 23.63 0.70 -0.97
CA ARG A 222 23.63 0.09 -2.30
C ARG A 222 22.35 0.48 -3.06
N ILE A 223 21.18 0.42 -2.44
CA ILE A 223 19.91 0.87 -3.07
C ILE A 223 19.98 2.35 -3.48
N ILE A 224 20.53 3.23 -2.63
CA ILE A 224 20.72 4.65 -2.96
C ILE A 224 21.69 4.80 -4.16
N PHE A 225 22.78 4.04 -4.19
CA PHE A 225 23.71 4.02 -5.32
C PHE A 225 22.99 3.63 -6.62
N TYR A 226 22.26 2.52 -6.62
CA TYR A 226 21.50 2.06 -7.78
C TYR A 226 20.47 3.10 -8.27
N LYS A 227 19.78 3.79 -7.35
CA LYS A 227 18.91 4.92 -7.70
C LYS A 227 19.68 6.03 -8.44
N LYS A 228 20.87 6.41 -7.95
CA LYS A 228 21.68 7.49 -8.54
C LYS A 228 22.17 7.16 -9.95
N ILE A 229 22.43 5.89 -10.24
CA ILE A 229 22.84 5.43 -11.58
C ILE A 229 21.64 5.06 -12.48
N GLY A 230 20.42 5.49 -12.12
CA GLY A 230 19.25 5.42 -13.00
C GLY A 230 18.42 4.14 -12.93
N TYR A 231 18.60 3.27 -11.92
CA TYR A 231 17.66 2.17 -11.70
C TYR A 231 16.32 2.67 -11.12
N PRO A 232 15.20 1.95 -11.36
CA PRO A 232 13.86 2.46 -11.12
C PRO A 232 13.42 2.39 -9.63
N VAL A 233 14.24 2.93 -8.73
CA VAL A 233 13.90 3.08 -7.31
C VAL A 233 12.99 4.29 -7.13
N ASN A 234 11.75 4.07 -6.71
CA ASN A 234 10.74 5.13 -6.55
C ASN A 234 10.89 5.90 -5.22
N ASN A 235 11.48 5.30 -4.18
CA ASN A 235 11.70 6.01 -2.92
C ASN A 235 12.52 7.29 -3.17
N SER A 236 12.20 8.34 -2.43
CA SER A 236 13.04 9.51 -2.29
C SER A 236 14.35 9.15 -1.58
N ILE A 237 15.44 9.87 -1.89
CA ILE A 237 16.72 9.69 -1.18
C ILE A 237 16.55 9.97 0.31
N LYS A 238 15.68 10.94 0.67
CA LYS A 238 15.36 11.24 2.06
C LYS A 238 14.72 10.04 2.76
N ALA A 239 13.69 9.43 2.18
CA ALA A 239 13.06 8.23 2.74
C ALA A 239 14.07 7.09 2.90
N LEU A 240 14.91 6.84 1.87
CA LEU A 240 15.95 5.81 1.94
C LEU A 240 16.95 6.06 3.08
N LYS A 241 17.39 7.31 3.29
CA LYS A 241 18.27 7.66 4.41
C LYS A 241 17.60 7.50 5.76
N ILE A 242 16.33 7.89 5.91
CA ILE A 242 15.57 7.69 7.15
C ILE A 242 15.48 6.20 7.49
N MET A 243 15.21 5.34 6.51
CA MET A 243 15.17 3.88 6.70
C MET A 243 16.55 3.30 7.02
N ARG A 244 17.59 3.75 6.30
CA ARG A 244 18.98 3.35 6.51
C ARG A 244 19.46 3.67 7.93
N ASP A 245 19.24 4.92 8.36
CA ASP A 245 19.82 5.47 9.58
C ASP A 245 18.89 5.37 10.79
N GLN A 246 17.63 4.96 10.59
CA GLN A 246 16.59 4.96 11.63
C GLN A 246 16.37 6.35 12.24
N THR A 247 16.55 7.41 11.43
CA THR A 247 16.40 8.78 11.90
C THR A 247 14.95 9.03 12.34
N PRO A 248 14.72 9.63 13.53
CA PRO A 248 13.39 10.05 13.95
C PRO A 248 12.74 10.98 12.93
N TYR A 249 11.43 10.86 12.77
CA TYR A 249 10.66 11.63 11.80
C TYR A 249 9.24 11.90 12.32
N ILE A 250 8.56 12.89 11.75
CA ILE A 250 7.16 13.18 12.09
C ILE A 250 6.24 12.39 11.16
N CYS A 251 5.50 11.41 11.70
CA CYS A 251 4.51 10.67 10.93
C CYS A 251 3.24 11.49 10.71
N ASN A 252 2.82 11.65 9.45
CA ASN A 252 1.56 12.32 9.10
C ASN A 252 0.43 11.36 8.72
N LYS A 253 0.57 10.06 9.03
CA LYS A 253 -0.37 9.01 8.59
C LYS A 253 -1.84 9.29 8.97
N ALA A 254 -2.10 9.73 10.20
CA ALA A 254 -3.44 10.12 10.66
C ALA A 254 -4.05 11.30 9.90
N LYS A 255 -3.24 12.17 9.28
CA LYS A 255 -3.72 13.32 8.50
C LYS A 255 -4.05 12.95 7.05
N ILE A 256 -3.47 11.87 6.53
CA ILE A 256 -3.58 11.50 5.11
C ILE A 256 -4.50 10.31 4.87
N SER A 257 -4.65 9.43 5.86
CA SER A 257 -5.35 8.17 5.65
C SER A 257 -6.05 7.64 6.87
N VAL A 258 -7.05 6.80 6.60
CA VAL A 258 -7.74 5.97 7.59
C VAL A 258 -7.80 4.55 7.06
N GLN A 259 -7.87 3.59 7.99
CA GLN A 259 -7.97 2.17 7.73
C GLN A 259 -9.26 1.60 8.30
N ILE A 260 -9.97 0.84 7.48
CA ILE A 260 -11.05 -0.06 7.89
C ILE A 260 -10.47 -1.47 7.97
N GLU A 261 -10.57 -2.10 9.13
CA GLU A 261 -10.23 -3.51 9.36
C GLU A 261 -11.33 -4.44 8.84
N ASN A 262 -11.03 -5.74 8.79
CA ASN A 262 -11.98 -6.77 8.33
C ASN A 262 -13.23 -6.85 9.23
N ASP A 263 -13.08 -6.56 10.53
CA ASP A 263 -14.19 -6.51 11.49
C ASP A 263 -14.99 -5.20 11.47
N GLY A 264 -14.62 -4.28 10.57
CA GLY A 264 -15.22 -2.95 10.44
C GLY A 264 -14.63 -1.90 11.38
N THR A 265 -13.69 -2.24 12.27
CA THR A 265 -13.03 -1.26 13.14
C THR A 265 -12.29 -0.23 12.29
N ILE A 266 -12.42 1.05 12.66
CA ILE A 266 -11.78 2.17 11.97
C ILE A 266 -10.56 2.63 12.79
N ASN A 267 -9.38 2.68 12.17
CA ASN A 267 -8.13 3.09 12.81
C ASN A 267 -7.36 4.11 11.96
N PRO A 268 -6.54 4.97 12.59
CA PRO A 268 -5.64 5.88 11.85
C PRO A 268 -4.44 5.18 11.20
N CYS A 269 -4.07 3.99 11.70
CA CYS A 269 -2.92 3.21 11.24
C CYS A 269 -3.11 1.72 11.62
N GLU A 270 -2.17 0.89 11.21
CA GLU A 270 -2.13 -0.54 11.51
C GLU A 270 -1.83 -0.80 12.98
N ARG A 271 -2.80 -1.40 13.69
CA ARG A 271 -2.76 -1.61 15.15
C ARG A 271 -1.65 -2.57 15.61
N ARG A 272 -1.18 -3.47 14.74
CA ARG A 272 -0.08 -4.39 15.10
C ARG A 272 1.27 -3.69 15.25
N PHE A 273 1.46 -2.51 14.65
CA PHE A 273 2.70 -1.75 14.76
C PHE A 273 2.63 -0.60 15.76
N VAL A 274 1.45 -0.02 15.96
CA VAL A 274 1.26 1.09 16.88
C VAL A 274 0.26 0.69 17.95
N LYS A 275 0.76 0.41 19.15
CA LYS A 275 -0.05 0.09 20.32
C LYS A 275 -0.75 1.35 20.84
N ASP A 276 -1.87 1.14 21.53
CA ASP A 276 -2.65 2.17 22.24
C ASP A 276 -3.21 3.31 21.36
N MET A 277 -3.38 3.08 20.06
CA MET A 277 -4.17 4.00 19.24
C MET A 277 -5.64 3.92 19.62
N LYS A 278 -6.31 5.06 19.65
CA LYS A 278 -7.77 5.10 19.82
C LYS A 278 -8.42 4.80 18.47
N SER A 279 -9.33 3.83 18.45
CA SER A 279 -10.17 3.59 17.27
C SER A 279 -11.09 4.79 17.03
N TYR A 280 -11.41 5.05 15.75
CA TYR A 280 -12.43 6.00 15.34
C TYR A 280 -13.85 5.40 15.34
N GLY A 281 -14.06 4.23 15.96
CA GLY A 281 -15.34 3.53 15.98
C GLY A 281 -15.37 2.34 15.01
N ASN A 282 -16.57 1.82 14.75
CA ASN A 282 -16.78 0.70 13.83
C ASN A 282 -17.68 1.13 12.68
N ILE A 283 -17.24 0.94 11.43
CA ILE A 283 -17.94 1.39 10.24
C ILE A 283 -19.36 0.80 10.13
N LEU A 284 -19.58 -0.42 10.62
CA LEU A 284 -20.87 -1.10 10.55
C LEU A 284 -21.90 -0.58 11.56
N LYS A 285 -21.44 0.05 12.64
CA LYS A 285 -22.29 0.59 13.71
C LYS A 285 -22.40 2.11 13.63
N ASP A 286 -21.26 2.77 13.45
CA ASP A 286 -21.10 4.21 13.62
C ASP A 286 -21.00 4.98 12.30
N GLY A 287 -20.80 4.28 11.18
CA GLY A 287 -20.34 4.90 9.94
C GLY A 287 -19.05 5.69 10.16
N PHE A 288 -18.92 6.83 9.48
CA PHE A 288 -17.78 7.75 9.67
C PHE A 288 -18.09 8.91 10.63
N SER A 289 -19.17 8.84 11.40
CA SER A 289 -19.58 9.93 12.31
C SER A 289 -18.51 10.17 13.39
N LYS A 290 -18.07 9.10 14.06
CA LYS A 290 -17.06 9.13 15.13
C LYS A 290 -15.66 9.53 14.67
N MET A 291 -15.40 9.59 13.36
CA MET A 291 -14.15 10.17 12.86
C MET A 291 -14.05 11.68 13.04
N ASP A 292 -15.18 12.38 13.23
CA ASP A 292 -15.18 13.83 13.48
C ASP A 292 -14.90 14.18 14.94
N ASP A 293 -14.76 13.18 15.81
CA ASP A 293 -14.35 13.39 17.20
C ASP A 293 -12.95 14.03 17.23
N LYS A 294 -12.93 15.31 17.58
CA LYS A 294 -11.73 16.14 17.59
C LYS A 294 -10.72 15.65 18.63
N GLU A 295 -11.16 15.13 19.77
CA GLU A 295 -10.26 14.66 20.82
C GLU A 295 -9.56 13.36 20.40
N VAL A 296 -10.32 12.41 19.85
CA VAL A 296 -9.77 11.17 19.31
C VAL A 296 -8.83 11.45 18.14
N TYR A 297 -9.20 12.37 17.24
CA TYR A 297 -8.38 12.77 16.11
C TYR A 297 -7.05 13.41 16.55
N LEU A 298 -7.09 14.40 17.44
CA LEU A 298 -5.89 15.08 17.93
C LEU A 298 -4.98 14.14 18.75
N TYR A 299 -5.58 13.25 19.55
CA TYR A 299 -4.85 12.21 20.26
C TYR A 299 -4.04 11.34 19.29
N ASN A 300 -4.69 10.82 18.24
CA ASN A 300 -4.06 9.94 17.27
C ASN A 300 -2.99 10.66 16.43
N ILE A 301 -3.20 11.93 16.06
CA ILE A 301 -2.16 12.75 15.41
C ILE A 301 -0.93 12.85 16.32
N LYS A 302 -1.12 13.25 17.58
CA LYS A 302 -0.01 13.41 18.53
C LYS A 302 0.70 12.08 18.79
N LYS A 303 -0.04 10.98 18.92
CA LYS A 303 0.55 9.64 19.13
C LYS A 303 1.40 9.24 17.92
N LEU A 304 0.86 9.37 16.70
CA LEU A 304 1.57 8.96 15.49
C LEU A 304 2.74 9.89 15.16
N SER A 305 2.67 11.19 15.44
CA SER A 305 3.77 12.12 15.16
C SER A 305 5.07 11.76 15.88
N HIS A 306 5.01 10.98 16.96
CA HIS A 306 6.15 10.48 17.73
C HIS A 306 6.48 9.00 17.42
N CYS A 307 5.75 8.36 16.51
CA CYS A 307 5.99 6.97 16.12
C CYS A 307 7.09 6.90 15.05
N THR A 308 8.20 6.26 15.40
CA THR A 308 9.36 6.02 14.52
C THR A 308 9.55 4.54 14.17
N SER A 309 8.58 3.70 14.54
CA SER A 309 8.65 2.24 14.47
C SER A 309 8.44 1.67 13.06
N CYS A 310 7.99 2.48 12.10
CA CYS A 310 7.49 2.00 10.82
C CYS A 310 8.21 2.64 9.63
N PHE A 311 8.74 1.80 8.74
CA PHE A 311 9.46 2.24 7.56
C PHE A 311 8.74 1.93 6.26
N PHE A 312 7.43 1.66 6.28
CA PHE A 312 6.68 1.47 5.03
C PHE A 312 6.86 2.68 4.10
N PRO A 313 6.80 2.49 2.77
CA PRO A 313 6.93 3.58 1.81
C PRO A 313 5.90 4.68 2.04
N CYS A 314 4.70 4.31 2.49
CA CYS A 314 3.64 5.26 2.82
C CYS A 314 4.02 6.19 3.98
N VAL A 315 4.88 5.74 4.90
CA VAL A 315 5.40 6.54 6.01
C VAL A 315 6.63 7.31 5.54
N GLY A 316 7.67 6.62 5.04
CA GLY A 316 8.94 7.23 4.63
C GLY A 316 8.79 8.39 3.63
N GLU A 317 7.75 8.33 2.80
CA GLU A 317 7.46 9.34 1.78
C GLU A 317 6.50 10.45 2.23
N SER A 318 5.81 10.28 3.36
CA SER A 318 4.88 11.27 3.93
C SER A 318 5.35 11.87 5.25
N VAL A 319 6.61 11.61 5.63
CA VAL A 319 7.24 12.16 6.83
C VAL A 319 7.50 13.66 6.73
N ASP A 320 7.47 14.31 7.88
CA ASP A 320 7.78 15.73 8.10
C ASP A 320 6.77 16.67 7.43
N ASN A 321 7.11 17.23 6.26
CA ASN A 321 6.29 18.23 5.59
C ASN A 321 5.57 17.63 4.36
N LEU A 322 4.26 17.40 4.53
CA LEU A 322 3.35 16.88 3.50
C LEU A 322 3.33 17.70 2.20
N PHE A 323 3.49 19.03 2.30
CA PHE A 323 3.50 19.91 1.13
C PHE A 323 4.81 19.79 0.35
N VAL A 324 5.94 19.73 1.05
CA VAL A 324 7.25 19.56 0.43
C VAL A 324 7.38 18.17 -0.21
N SER A 325 6.91 17.12 0.47
CA SER A 325 6.93 15.76 -0.10
C SER A 325 5.99 15.60 -1.30
N GLY A 326 4.81 16.24 -1.27
CA GLY A 326 3.89 16.32 -2.40
C GLY A 326 4.46 17.08 -3.60
N PHE A 327 5.12 18.22 -3.36
CA PHE A 327 5.73 19.05 -4.38
C PHE A 327 6.96 18.40 -5.04
N VAL A 328 7.86 17.79 -4.24
CA VAL A 328 9.01 17.02 -4.76
C VAL A 328 8.57 15.85 -5.64
N ARG A 329 7.46 15.20 -5.29
CA ARG A 329 6.87 14.13 -6.12
C ARG A 329 6.26 14.64 -7.41
N PHE A 330 5.56 15.78 -7.36
CA PHE A 330 5.04 16.43 -8.56
C PHE A 330 6.18 16.79 -9.52
N LEU A 331 7.25 17.41 -9.02
CA LEU A 331 8.43 17.74 -9.83
C LEU A 331 9.08 16.48 -10.42
N ASN A 332 9.31 15.43 -9.63
CA ASN A 332 9.86 14.17 -10.16
C ASN A 332 8.94 13.49 -11.18
N PHE A 333 7.62 13.65 -11.07
CA PHE A 333 6.66 13.12 -12.05
C PHE A 333 6.64 13.93 -13.35
N VAL A 334 6.81 15.26 -13.27
CA VAL A 334 6.88 16.15 -14.43
C VAL A 334 8.21 15.98 -15.16
N VAL A 335 9.31 15.78 -14.44
CA VAL A 335 10.66 15.61 -15.02
C VAL A 335 10.88 14.23 -15.65
N ASN A 336 10.23 13.16 -15.15
CA ASN A 336 10.35 11.80 -15.73
C ASN A 336 9.27 11.48 -16.78
N LYS A 337 8.58 12.48 -17.33
CA LYS A 337 7.57 12.26 -18.37
C LYS A 337 8.16 12.16 -19.79
N ASP A 338 9.46 12.48 -19.94
CA ASP A 338 10.16 12.57 -21.22
C ASP A 338 11.31 11.55 -21.37
N SER A 339 11.27 10.42 -20.63
CA SER A 339 12.28 9.35 -20.72
C SER A 339 11.68 7.97 -20.91
#